data_AF-E4YQM8-F1
#
_entry.id   AF-E4YQM8-F1
#
_cell.length_a   1.000
_cell.length_b   1.000
_cell.length_c   1.000
_cell.angle_alpha   90.00
_cell.angle_beta   90.00
_cell.angle_gamma   90.00
#
_symmetry.space_group_name_H-M   'P 1'
#
loop_
_entity.id
_entity.type
_entity.pdbx_description
1 polymer ?
#
loop_
_entity_poly.entity_id
_entity_poly.type
_entity_poly.pdbx_seq_one_letter_code
_entity_poly.pdbx_strand_id
1 'polypeptide(L)'
;MGFDAEIDNSERNSVVENLKDEVQCSICCSIFEDPMKLDCCDGHLCKKCYESVKEQFQNCPLCRKLDFTAKFSRLMVTVLSQYKLFCPAVECNESVPYANFGEHKESCPALNKKPCPQCKKLYWKNDFLEHFSCFDELNKTAQLKEKEVTELEWKITELELKIKPITQSRDAHAKNNKNLKILNQNYAQRIHELQEALANEKDQIQNQQIVIKKFEDKTRHLEQDLATDKQKVQNQKIALSGLHKKVEEQKIVEQQLEQKIVYNDELKKKQVEALNHKIQTNQMKITDLESKKTYLEQGKQALTYNLQKEFKQRMEIEKKLNETKQQSLVNLGKAEMSAMTISRLRSKIDKMQIETKTERDLNEELNSAYQQISYLNKKVNDKRVGKNSGFFGLFKK
;
A
#
# COMPACT_ATOMS: atom_id res chain seq x y z
N MET A 1 -113.77 22.98 -51.65
CA MET A 1 -114.07 23.99 -52.68
C MET A 1 -115.54 23.83 -53.04
N GLY A 2 -116.20 24.85 -53.60
CA GLY A 2 -117.62 24.78 -53.97
C GLY A 2 -117.92 23.71 -55.05
N PHE A 3 -119.16 23.68 -55.51
CA PHE A 3 -119.53 22.92 -56.70
C PHE A 3 -119.20 23.74 -57.95
N ASP A 4 -118.21 23.28 -58.72
CA ASP A 4 -117.93 23.77 -60.09
C ASP A 4 -119.00 23.23 -61.03
N ALA A 5 -120.23 23.72 -60.88
CA ALA A 5 -121.39 23.28 -61.62
C ALA A 5 -122.16 24.48 -62.15
N GLU A 6 -122.85 24.31 -63.28
CA GLU A 6 -123.72 25.34 -63.84
C GLU A 6 -125.16 25.15 -63.32
N ILE A 7 -125.85 26.26 -63.02
CA ILE A 7 -127.26 26.22 -62.61
C ILE A 7 -128.11 25.91 -63.84
N ASP A 8 -128.92 24.86 -63.74
CA ASP A 8 -129.89 24.49 -64.76
C ASP A 8 -131.06 25.50 -64.76
N ASN A 9 -131.12 26.34 -65.79
CA ASN A 9 -132.15 27.37 -65.98
C ASN A 9 -133.27 26.91 -66.93
N SER A 10 -133.39 25.61 -67.21
CA SER A 10 -134.42 25.06 -68.10
C SER A 10 -135.84 25.41 -67.63
N GLU A 11 -136.07 25.43 -66.32
CA GLU A 11 -137.31 25.88 -65.68
C GLU A 11 -137.24 27.39 -65.38
N ARG A 12 -137.43 28.23 -66.42
CA ARG A 12 -137.29 29.70 -66.39
C ARG A 12 -138.13 30.38 -65.30
N ASN A 13 -137.56 30.57 -64.11
CA ASN A 13 -138.05 31.54 -63.12
C ASN A 13 -137.18 32.79 -63.21
N SER A 14 -137.74 33.95 -63.57
CA SER A 14 -137.01 35.23 -63.72
C SER A 14 -136.25 35.68 -62.47
N VAL A 15 -136.61 35.13 -61.30
CA VAL A 15 -135.93 35.34 -60.02
C VAL A 15 -134.53 34.68 -60.00
N VAL A 16 -134.32 33.62 -60.78
CA VAL A 16 -133.09 32.81 -60.79
C VAL A 16 -131.93 33.55 -61.45
N GLU A 17 -132.16 34.32 -62.51
CA GLU A 17 -131.09 35.03 -63.22
C GLU A 17 -130.43 36.12 -62.37
N ASN A 18 -131.20 36.77 -61.49
CA ASN A 18 -130.71 37.83 -60.61
C ASN A 18 -129.90 37.31 -59.41
N LEU A 19 -130.06 36.03 -59.06
CA LEU A 19 -129.43 35.43 -57.88
C LEU A 19 -128.16 34.63 -58.20
N LYS A 20 -127.77 34.51 -59.48
CA LYS A 20 -126.59 33.72 -59.90
C LYS A 20 -125.31 34.18 -59.22
N ASP A 21 -125.11 35.49 -59.08
CA ASP A 21 -123.92 36.06 -58.43
C ASP A 21 -124.00 35.96 -56.90
N GLU A 22 -125.21 35.87 -56.34
CA GLU A 22 -125.42 35.80 -54.88
C GLU A 22 -125.23 34.38 -54.31
N VAL A 23 -125.35 33.35 -55.15
CA VAL A 23 -125.20 31.93 -54.75
C VAL A 23 -123.79 31.38 -54.98
N GLN A 24 -122.84 32.23 -55.37
CA GLN A 24 -121.45 31.86 -55.58
C GLN A 24 -120.54 32.31 -54.43
N CYS A 25 -119.58 31.45 -54.11
CA CYS A 25 -118.56 31.74 -53.12
C CYS A 25 -117.51 32.69 -53.67
N SER A 26 -117.27 33.82 -53.00
CA SER A 26 -116.28 34.82 -53.41
C SER A 26 -114.82 34.33 -53.40
N ILE A 27 -114.55 33.14 -52.86
CA ILE A 27 -113.19 32.58 -52.73
C ILE A 27 -112.90 31.56 -53.84
N CYS A 28 -113.80 30.61 -54.08
CA CYS A 28 -113.60 29.61 -55.14
C CYS A 28 -114.34 29.96 -56.44
N CYS A 29 -115.18 31.00 -56.45
CA CYS A 29 -116.02 31.42 -57.58
C CYS A 29 -116.97 30.32 -58.09
N SER A 30 -117.31 29.35 -57.23
CA SER A 30 -118.24 28.26 -57.53
C SER A 30 -119.46 28.33 -56.61
N ILE A 31 -120.50 27.57 -56.95
CA ILE A 31 -121.72 27.45 -56.14
C ILE A 31 -121.34 26.90 -54.76
N PHE A 32 -121.96 27.43 -53.70
CA PHE A 32 -121.58 27.05 -52.34
C PHE A 32 -121.65 25.52 -52.10
N GLU A 33 -120.60 24.94 -51.51
CA GLU A 33 -120.61 23.60 -50.91
C GLU A 33 -120.57 23.82 -49.38
N ASP A 34 -121.62 23.40 -48.67
CA ASP A 34 -121.84 23.68 -47.25
C ASP A 34 -121.69 25.18 -46.90
N PRO A 35 -122.66 26.05 -47.28
CA PRO A 35 -122.55 27.48 -47.08
C PRO A 35 -122.47 27.86 -45.59
N MET A 36 -121.49 28.67 -45.25
CA MET A 36 -121.23 29.21 -43.92
C MET A 36 -121.49 30.72 -43.93
N LYS A 37 -122.38 31.22 -43.07
CA LYS A 37 -122.63 32.64 -42.85
C LYS A 37 -121.57 33.19 -41.89
N LEU A 38 -120.94 34.30 -42.26
CA LEU A 38 -119.97 34.99 -41.42
C LEU A 38 -120.67 35.78 -40.30
N ASP A 39 -120.02 35.92 -39.15
CA ASP A 39 -120.54 36.69 -38.01
C ASP A 39 -120.27 38.21 -38.12
N CYS A 40 -119.22 38.57 -38.85
CA CYS A 40 -118.73 39.93 -38.99
C CYS A 40 -119.43 40.74 -40.10
N CYS A 41 -120.07 40.06 -41.06
CA CYS A 41 -120.80 40.64 -42.18
C CYS A 41 -121.82 39.62 -42.72
N ASP A 42 -122.78 40.03 -43.55
CA ASP A 42 -123.78 39.12 -44.15
C ASP A 42 -123.25 38.26 -45.31
N GLY A 43 -121.93 38.16 -45.44
CA GLY A 43 -121.26 37.33 -46.44
C GLY A 43 -121.38 35.82 -46.15
N HIS A 44 -121.31 35.03 -47.22
CA HIS A 44 -121.30 33.57 -47.18
C HIS A 44 -120.04 33.02 -47.84
N LEU A 45 -119.52 31.90 -47.31
CA LEU A 45 -118.38 31.16 -47.85
C LEU A 45 -118.67 29.66 -47.82
N CYS A 46 -118.07 28.86 -48.70
CA CYS A 46 -118.07 27.39 -48.53
C CYS A 46 -117.33 27.01 -47.24
N LYS A 47 -117.75 25.95 -46.55
CA LYS A 47 -117.07 25.47 -45.33
C LYS A 47 -115.55 25.32 -45.50
N LYS A 48 -115.12 24.60 -46.55
CA LYS A 48 -113.69 24.40 -46.87
C LYS A 48 -112.97 25.71 -47.20
N CYS A 49 -113.64 26.66 -47.84
CA CYS A 49 -113.05 27.97 -48.17
C CYS A 49 -112.89 28.81 -46.91
N TYR A 50 -113.87 28.80 -46.01
CA TYR A 50 -113.76 29.44 -44.70
C TYR A 50 -112.61 28.84 -43.88
N GLU A 51 -112.52 27.51 -43.79
CA GLU A 51 -111.44 26.81 -43.07
C GLU A 51 -110.06 27.20 -43.64
N SER A 52 -109.88 27.14 -44.96
CA SER A 52 -108.63 27.52 -45.62
C SER A 52 -108.28 29.00 -45.43
N VAL A 53 -109.25 29.92 -45.54
CA VAL A 53 -108.99 31.34 -45.34
C VAL A 53 -108.67 31.65 -43.88
N LYS A 54 -109.35 31.00 -42.93
CA LYS A 54 -109.10 31.20 -41.50
C LYS A 54 -107.72 30.70 -41.06
N GLU A 55 -107.21 29.65 -41.70
CA GLU A 55 -105.84 29.17 -41.47
C GLU A 55 -104.78 30.14 -42.02
N GLN A 56 -105.05 30.78 -43.17
CA GLN A 56 -104.08 31.62 -43.87
C GLN A 56 -104.16 33.12 -43.50
N PHE A 57 -105.33 33.61 -43.10
CA PHE A 57 -105.61 35.02 -42.88
C PHE A 57 -106.39 35.22 -41.57
N GLN A 58 -105.94 36.17 -40.75
CA GLN A 58 -106.64 36.54 -39.50
C GLN A 58 -107.88 37.42 -39.73
N ASN A 59 -107.97 38.04 -40.91
CA ASN A 59 -109.03 39.00 -41.25
C ASN A 59 -110.06 38.38 -42.20
N CYS A 60 -111.32 38.79 -42.05
CA CYS A 60 -112.38 38.41 -42.96
C CYS A 60 -112.03 38.85 -44.40
N PRO A 61 -112.12 37.95 -45.41
CA PRO A 61 -111.77 38.28 -46.78
C PRO A 61 -112.74 39.29 -47.43
N LEU A 62 -113.94 39.43 -46.86
CA LEU A 62 -114.99 40.31 -47.39
C LEU A 62 -114.97 41.72 -46.78
N CYS A 63 -114.85 41.82 -45.45
CA CYS A 63 -114.95 43.10 -44.72
C CYS A 63 -113.69 43.48 -43.94
N ARG A 64 -112.64 42.63 -43.96
CA ARG A 64 -111.34 42.83 -43.27
C ARG A 64 -111.41 42.90 -41.74
N LYS A 65 -112.54 42.56 -41.11
CA LYS A 65 -112.66 42.47 -39.64
C LYS A 65 -111.79 41.34 -39.08
N LEU A 66 -111.14 41.59 -37.95
CA LEU A 66 -110.33 40.60 -37.22
C LEU A 66 -111.21 39.56 -36.52
N ASP A 67 -110.63 38.39 -36.25
CA ASP A 67 -111.20 37.30 -35.44
C ASP A 67 -112.60 36.85 -35.86
N PHE A 68 -112.86 36.85 -37.16
CA PHE A 68 -114.17 36.46 -37.69
C PHE A 68 -114.45 34.97 -37.50
N THR A 69 -115.72 34.65 -37.22
CA THR A 69 -116.23 33.27 -37.13
C THR A 69 -117.36 33.03 -38.12
N ALA A 70 -117.71 31.78 -38.33
CA ALA A 70 -118.78 31.42 -39.27
C ALA A 70 -119.65 30.30 -38.72
N LYS A 71 -120.94 30.30 -39.09
CA LYS A 71 -121.93 29.27 -38.75
C LYS A 71 -122.59 28.75 -40.01
N PHE A 72 -123.01 27.50 -40.02
CA PHE A 72 -123.72 26.91 -41.15
C PHE A 72 -125.01 27.70 -41.49
N SER A 73 -125.13 28.11 -42.74
CA SER A 73 -126.25 28.93 -43.23
C SER A 73 -127.38 28.06 -43.74
N ARG A 74 -128.34 27.75 -42.86
CA ARG A 74 -129.58 27.06 -43.25
C ARG A 74 -130.34 27.82 -44.34
N LEU A 75 -130.33 29.16 -44.26
CA LEU A 75 -130.98 30.03 -45.25
C LEU A 75 -130.41 29.78 -46.65
N MET A 76 -129.08 29.77 -46.81
CA MET A 76 -128.48 29.49 -48.12
C MET A 76 -128.72 28.08 -48.61
N VAL A 77 -128.73 27.07 -47.73
CA VAL A 77 -129.12 25.72 -48.15
C VAL A 77 -130.55 25.70 -48.67
N THR A 78 -131.49 26.38 -48.00
CA THR A 78 -132.88 26.45 -48.45
C THR A 78 -133.02 27.13 -49.80
N VAL A 79 -132.30 28.23 -50.03
CA VAL A 79 -132.25 28.92 -51.33
C VAL A 79 -131.67 27.99 -52.40
N LEU A 80 -130.48 27.43 -52.16
CA LEU A 80 -129.78 26.53 -53.09
C LEU A 80 -130.59 25.28 -53.43
N SER A 81 -131.39 24.76 -52.49
CA SER A 81 -132.23 23.57 -52.71
C SER A 81 -133.33 23.77 -53.75
N GLN A 82 -133.63 25.01 -54.14
CA GLN A 82 -134.59 25.32 -55.21
C GLN A 82 -133.98 25.15 -56.61
N TYR A 83 -132.67 24.96 -56.70
CA TYR A 83 -131.93 24.86 -57.95
C TYR A 83 -131.54 23.42 -58.28
N LYS A 84 -131.47 23.15 -59.57
CA LYS A 84 -130.80 21.97 -60.14
C LYS A 84 -129.47 22.40 -60.73
N LEU A 85 -128.49 21.52 -60.64
CA LEU A 85 -127.12 21.74 -61.10
C LEU A 85 -126.79 20.73 -62.20
N PHE A 86 -126.15 21.20 -63.27
CA PHE A 86 -125.56 20.32 -64.27
C PHE A 86 -124.24 19.75 -63.76
N CYS A 87 -124.04 18.45 -63.95
CA CYS A 87 -122.74 17.84 -63.71
C CYS A 87 -121.67 18.45 -64.64
N PRO A 88 -120.50 18.87 -64.12
CA PRO A 88 -119.45 19.46 -64.95
C PRO A 88 -118.70 18.44 -65.82
N ALA A 89 -118.93 17.14 -65.64
CA ALA A 89 -118.25 16.15 -66.44
C ALA A 89 -118.81 16.14 -67.87
N VAL A 90 -117.94 16.27 -68.88
CA VAL A 90 -118.31 16.28 -70.31
C VAL A 90 -119.16 15.06 -70.72
N GLU A 91 -118.96 13.93 -70.05
CA GLU A 91 -119.67 12.67 -70.32
C GLU A 91 -120.91 12.47 -69.43
N CYS A 92 -121.24 13.42 -68.55
CA CYS A 92 -122.41 13.37 -67.67
C CYS A 92 -123.33 14.58 -67.92
N ASN A 93 -124.46 14.35 -68.59
CA ASN A 93 -125.46 15.39 -68.86
C ASN A 93 -126.61 15.40 -67.83
N GLU A 94 -126.38 14.89 -66.62
CA GLU A 94 -127.42 14.83 -65.60
C GLU A 94 -127.62 16.20 -64.94
N SER A 95 -128.89 16.61 -64.81
CA SER A 95 -129.33 17.75 -64.01
C SER A 95 -129.87 17.24 -62.68
N VAL A 96 -129.17 17.55 -61.59
CA VAL A 96 -129.42 16.98 -60.26
C VAL A 96 -129.78 18.11 -59.28
N PRO A 97 -130.82 17.95 -58.43
CA PRO A 97 -131.12 18.92 -57.38
C PRO A 97 -129.90 19.18 -56.50
N TYR A 98 -129.67 20.44 -56.11
CA TYR A 98 -128.52 20.84 -55.27
C TYR A 98 -128.32 19.92 -54.04
N ALA A 99 -129.42 19.56 -53.37
CA ALA A 99 -129.39 18.70 -52.18
C ALA A 99 -128.74 17.32 -52.44
N ASN A 100 -128.86 16.79 -53.65
CA ASN A 100 -128.34 15.47 -54.03
C ASN A 100 -127.04 15.57 -54.85
N PHE A 101 -126.58 16.79 -55.16
CA PHE A 101 -125.40 16.98 -56.00
C PHE A 101 -124.12 16.47 -55.32
N GLY A 102 -124.05 16.52 -53.99
CA GLY A 102 -122.96 15.92 -53.21
C GLY A 102 -122.85 14.40 -53.44
N GLU A 103 -123.97 13.68 -53.38
CA GLU A 103 -124.02 12.23 -53.62
C GLU A 103 -123.72 11.90 -55.09
N HIS A 104 -124.21 12.70 -56.03
CA HIS A 104 -123.88 12.56 -57.45
C HIS A 104 -122.38 12.74 -57.69
N LYS A 105 -121.74 13.76 -57.11
CA LYS A 105 -120.30 14.01 -57.23
C LYS A 105 -119.45 12.80 -56.83
N GLU A 106 -119.87 12.05 -55.81
CA GLU A 106 -119.16 10.85 -55.34
C GLU A 106 -119.47 9.60 -56.18
N SER A 107 -120.66 9.52 -56.76
CA SER A 107 -121.12 8.34 -57.51
C SER A 107 -120.97 8.47 -59.04
N CYS A 108 -120.78 9.68 -59.57
CA CYS A 108 -120.71 9.96 -60.99
C CYS A 108 -119.53 9.21 -61.64
N PRO A 109 -119.77 8.28 -62.58
CA PRO A 109 -118.72 7.53 -63.26
C PRO A 109 -117.74 8.43 -64.03
N ALA A 110 -118.25 9.54 -64.58
CA ALA A 110 -117.47 10.46 -65.40
C ALA A 110 -116.54 11.35 -64.56
N LEU A 111 -116.95 11.76 -63.34
CA LEU A 111 -116.11 12.54 -62.42
C LEU A 111 -115.06 11.68 -61.70
N ASN A 112 -115.36 10.41 -61.44
CA ASN A 112 -114.54 9.53 -60.61
C ASN A 112 -113.68 8.54 -61.40
N LYS A 113 -113.22 8.91 -62.60
CA LYS A 113 -112.27 8.09 -63.36
C LYS A 113 -110.96 7.97 -62.59
N LYS A 114 -110.45 6.74 -62.41
CA LYS A 114 -109.19 6.50 -61.70
C LYS A 114 -108.04 6.26 -62.68
N PRO A 115 -106.85 6.84 -62.47
CA PRO A 115 -105.69 6.54 -63.28
C PRO A 115 -105.15 5.15 -62.95
N CYS A 116 -104.81 4.37 -63.96
CA CYS A 116 -104.02 3.16 -63.77
C CYS A 116 -102.64 3.53 -63.18
N PRO A 117 -102.18 2.89 -62.08
CA PRO A 117 -100.87 3.16 -61.48
C PRO A 117 -99.68 3.01 -62.43
N GLN A 118 -99.83 2.25 -63.51
CA GLN A 118 -98.75 1.91 -64.43
C GLN A 118 -98.80 2.66 -65.76
N CYS A 119 -99.92 2.55 -66.49
CA CYS A 119 -100.03 3.18 -67.80
C CYS A 119 -100.57 4.62 -67.73
N LYS A 120 -100.96 5.08 -66.53
CA LYS A 120 -101.52 6.41 -66.24
C LYS A 120 -102.81 6.76 -67.02
N LYS A 121 -103.38 5.82 -67.77
CA LYS A 121 -104.68 6.00 -68.45
C LYS A 121 -105.82 5.99 -67.43
N LEU A 122 -106.82 6.85 -67.66
CA LEU A 122 -108.00 6.99 -66.81
C LEU A 122 -109.04 5.93 -67.21
N TYR A 123 -109.50 5.14 -66.25
CA TYR A 123 -110.52 4.12 -66.46
C TYR A 123 -111.72 4.35 -65.56
N TRP A 124 -112.88 3.88 -66.03
CA TRP A 124 -114.07 3.78 -65.20
C TRP A 124 -113.83 2.69 -64.15
N LYS A 125 -114.43 2.83 -62.96
CA LYS A 125 -114.28 1.85 -61.88
C LYS A 125 -114.68 0.44 -62.31
N ASN A 126 -115.65 0.33 -63.23
CA ASN A 126 -116.18 -0.94 -63.72
C ASN A 126 -115.35 -1.51 -64.89
N ASP A 127 -114.73 -0.65 -65.70
CA ASP A 127 -113.91 -1.06 -66.85
C ASP A 127 -112.47 -1.41 -66.47
N PHE A 128 -112.11 -1.23 -65.19
CA PHE A 128 -110.79 -1.58 -64.67
C PHE A 128 -110.50 -3.09 -64.78
N LEU A 129 -111.54 -3.94 -64.81
CA LEU A 129 -111.39 -5.36 -65.09
C LEU A 129 -110.84 -5.63 -66.50
N GLU A 130 -111.16 -4.82 -67.51
CA GLU A 130 -110.68 -5.05 -68.87
C GLU A 130 -109.20 -4.64 -69.05
N HIS A 131 -108.59 -4.03 -68.03
CA HIS A 131 -107.20 -3.62 -67.99
C HIS A 131 -106.23 -4.72 -67.46
N PHE A 132 -106.65 -5.99 -67.38
CA PHE A 132 -105.83 -7.14 -66.92
C PHE A 132 -104.53 -7.36 -67.72
N SER A 133 -104.47 -6.94 -68.99
CA SER A 133 -103.29 -7.12 -69.85
C SER A 133 -102.03 -6.41 -69.31
N CYS A 134 -102.19 -5.29 -68.61
CA CYS A 134 -101.07 -4.59 -67.97
C CYS A 134 -100.49 -5.38 -66.77
N PHE A 135 -101.31 -6.23 -66.15
CA PHE A 135 -100.92 -7.08 -65.02
C PHE A 135 -100.12 -8.31 -65.47
N ASP A 136 -100.40 -8.86 -66.64
CA ASP A 136 -99.64 -9.98 -67.20
C ASP A 136 -98.20 -9.61 -67.54
N GLU A 137 -97.97 -8.40 -68.08
CA GLU A 137 -96.63 -7.88 -68.34
C GLU A 137 -95.84 -7.65 -67.05
N LEU A 138 -96.50 -7.17 -65.99
CA LEU A 138 -95.89 -7.09 -64.66
C LEU A 138 -95.48 -8.46 -64.16
N ASN A 139 -96.37 -9.44 -64.24
CA ASN A 139 -96.12 -10.76 -63.68
C ASN A 139 -94.96 -11.45 -64.40
N LYS A 140 -94.85 -11.30 -65.72
CA LYS A 140 -93.69 -11.76 -66.50
C LYS A 140 -92.39 -11.07 -66.07
N THR A 141 -92.44 -9.76 -65.85
CA THR A 141 -91.27 -8.99 -65.40
C THR A 141 -90.84 -9.39 -63.99
N ALA A 142 -91.80 -9.59 -63.08
CA ALA A 142 -91.56 -10.04 -61.72
C ALA A 142 -90.90 -11.42 -61.70
N GLN A 143 -91.42 -12.37 -62.49
CA GLN A 143 -90.84 -13.72 -62.62
C GLN A 143 -89.41 -13.70 -63.20
N LEU A 144 -89.12 -12.81 -64.15
CA LEU A 144 -87.75 -12.65 -64.66
C LEU A 144 -86.81 -12.12 -63.57
N LYS A 145 -87.24 -11.13 -62.80
CA LYS A 145 -86.44 -10.58 -61.69
C LYS A 145 -86.25 -11.58 -60.56
N GLU A 146 -87.23 -12.42 -60.27
CA GLU A 146 -87.10 -13.49 -59.29
C GLU A 146 -86.01 -14.50 -59.69
N LYS A 147 -85.92 -14.86 -60.98
CA LYS A 147 -84.83 -15.72 -61.50
C LYS A 147 -83.46 -15.06 -61.42
N GLU A 148 -83.36 -13.76 -61.71
CA GLU A 148 -82.10 -13.03 -61.56
C GLU A 148 -81.63 -13.01 -60.09
N VAL A 149 -82.57 -12.84 -59.15
CA VAL A 149 -82.27 -12.83 -57.70
C VAL A 149 -81.74 -14.18 -57.25
N THR A 150 -82.38 -15.30 -57.62
CA THR A 150 -81.91 -16.62 -57.21
C THR A 150 -80.53 -16.97 -57.79
N GLU A 151 -80.21 -16.52 -59.01
CA GLU A 151 -78.88 -16.68 -59.60
C GLU A 151 -77.81 -15.89 -58.83
N LEU A 152 -78.13 -14.66 -58.42
CA LEU A 152 -77.22 -13.84 -57.62
C LEU A 152 -77.00 -14.41 -56.22
N GLU A 153 -78.06 -14.90 -55.57
CA GLU A 153 -77.97 -15.57 -54.26
C GLU A 153 -77.08 -16.81 -54.31
N TRP A 154 -77.16 -17.59 -55.40
CA TRP A 154 -76.27 -18.72 -55.62
C TRP A 154 -74.81 -18.29 -55.78
N LYS A 155 -74.53 -17.23 -56.56
CA LYS A 155 -73.17 -16.68 -56.72
C LYS A 155 -72.60 -16.14 -55.41
N ILE A 156 -73.41 -15.49 -54.57
CA ILE A 156 -73.00 -15.02 -53.25
C ILE A 156 -72.57 -16.21 -52.38
N THR A 157 -73.39 -17.25 -52.33
CA THR A 157 -73.09 -18.47 -51.55
C THR A 157 -71.79 -19.13 -52.01
N GLU A 158 -71.54 -19.19 -53.32
CA GLU A 158 -70.28 -19.72 -53.89
C GLU A 158 -69.06 -18.89 -53.47
N LEU A 159 -69.18 -17.56 -53.51
CA LEU A 159 -68.10 -16.64 -53.10
C LEU A 159 -67.83 -16.74 -51.60
N GLU A 160 -68.85 -16.88 -50.76
CA GLU A 160 -68.70 -17.08 -49.32
C GLU A 160 -67.91 -18.35 -48.99
N LEU A 161 -68.17 -19.45 -49.71
CA LEU A 161 -67.42 -20.70 -49.58
C LEU A 161 -65.94 -20.52 -49.96
N LYS A 162 -65.64 -19.70 -50.96
CA LYS A 162 -64.26 -19.38 -51.37
C LYS A 162 -63.53 -18.45 -50.38
N ILE A 163 -64.24 -17.52 -49.74
CA ILE A 163 -63.64 -16.56 -48.79
C ILE A 163 -63.30 -17.23 -47.45
N LYS A 164 -64.14 -18.15 -46.97
CA LYS A 164 -63.97 -18.82 -45.67
C LYS A 164 -62.56 -19.42 -45.42
N PRO A 165 -61.96 -20.21 -46.34
CA PRO A 165 -60.60 -20.73 -46.13
C PRO A 165 -59.52 -19.64 -46.15
N ILE A 166 -59.70 -18.58 -46.94
CA ILE A 166 -58.78 -17.43 -46.99
C ILE A 166 -58.77 -16.72 -45.63
N THR A 167 -59.94 -16.49 -45.03
CA THR A 167 -60.04 -15.89 -43.69
C THR A 167 -59.42 -16.76 -42.61
N GLN A 168 -59.63 -18.09 -42.64
CA GLN A 168 -59.01 -19.01 -41.69
C GLN A 168 -57.47 -19.04 -41.81
N SER A 169 -56.95 -19.03 -43.04
CA SER A 169 -55.51 -18.93 -43.31
C SER A 169 -54.94 -17.61 -42.79
N ARG A 170 -55.63 -16.48 -43.04
CA ARG A 170 -55.22 -15.16 -42.53
C ARG A 170 -55.12 -15.14 -41.00
N ASP A 171 -56.08 -15.74 -40.31
CA ASP A 171 -56.09 -15.78 -38.84
C ASP A 171 -54.97 -16.70 -38.29
N ALA A 172 -54.68 -17.81 -38.97
CA ALA A 172 -53.53 -18.66 -38.65
C ALA A 172 -52.21 -17.91 -38.85
N HIS A 173 -52.06 -17.16 -39.95
CA HIS A 173 -50.90 -16.30 -40.18
C HIS A 173 -50.78 -15.19 -39.11
N ALA A 174 -51.89 -14.58 -38.70
CA ALA A 174 -51.90 -13.58 -37.63
C ALA A 174 -51.44 -14.16 -36.29
N LYS A 175 -51.87 -15.40 -35.95
CA LYS A 175 -51.39 -16.12 -34.75
C LYS A 175 -49.90 -16.45 -34.85
N ASN A 176 -49.44 -16.95 -36.00
CA ASN A 176 -48.01 -17.23 -36.23
C ASN A 176 -47.15 -15.97 -36.11
N ASN A 177 -47.63 -14.82 -36.62
CA ASN A 177 -46.90 -13.56 -36.53
C ASN A 177 -46.84 -13.05 -35.06
N LYS A 178 -47.91 -13.22 -34.28
CA LYS A 178 -47.88 -12.95 -32.84
C LYS A 178 -46.85 -13.82 -32.12
N ASN A 179 -46.80 -15.12 -32.42
CA ASN A 179 -45.81 -16.04 -31.83
C ASN A 179 -44.38 -15.64 -32.22
N LEU A 180 -44.16 -15.25 -33.48
CA LEU A 180 -42.85 -14.77 -33.95
C LEU A 180 -42.41 -13.50 -33.22
N LYS A 181 -43.35 -12.58 -32.95
CA LYS A 181 -43.07 -11.35 -32.19
C LYS A 181 -42.65 -11.66 -30.75
N ILE A 182 -43.34 -12.58 -30.07
CA ILE A 182 -42.98 -13.04 -28.72
C ILE A 182 -41.59 -13.69 -28.74
N LEU A 183 -41.33 -14.56 -29.72
CA LEU A 183 -40.03 -15.22 -29.86
C LEU A 183 -38.89 -14.21 -30.06
N ASN A 184 -39.09 -13.19 -30.89
CA ASN A 184 -38.12 -12.12 -31.10
C ASN A 184 -37.89 -11.28 -29.83
N GLN A 185 -38.93 -11.03 -29.03
CA GLN A 185 -38.78 -10.35 -27.73
C GLN A 185 -37.92 -11.18 -26.77
N ASN A 186 -38.14 -12.50 -26.72
CA ASN A 186 -37.35 -13.40 -25.90
C ASN A 186 -35.87 -13.43 -26.34
N TYR A 187 -35.60 -13.45 -27.65
CA TYR A 187 -34.23 -13.37 -28.16
C TYR A 187 -33.57 -12.03 -27.82
N ALA A 188 -34.28 -10.92 -27.95
CA ALA A 188 -33.76 -9.60 -27.59
C ALA A 188 -33.41 -9.52 -26.09
N GLN A 189 -34.27 -10.05 -25.22
CA GLN A 189 -34.01 -10.15 -23.79
C GLN A 189 -32.78 -11.02 -23.49
N ARG A 190 -32.66 -12.18 -24.17
CA ARG A 190 -31.50 -13.05 -23.99
C ARG A 190 -30.20 -12.42 -24.45
N ILE A 191 -30.22 -11.66 -25.54
CA ILE A 191 -29.05 -10.90 -26.01
C ILE A 191 -28.64 -9.87 -24.96
N HIS A 192 -29.60 -9.15 -24.36
CA HIS A 192 -29.31 -8.19 -23.30
C HIS A 192 -28.67 -8.86 -22.07
N GLU A 193 -29.24 -9.97 -21.59
CA GLU A 193 -28.68 -10.75 -20.48
C GLU A 193 -27.22 -11.19 -20.75
N LEU A 194 -26.94 -11.65 -21.97
CA LEU A 194 -25.59 -12.06 -22.37
C LEU A 194 -24.62 -10.88 -22.45
N GLN A 195 -25.09 -9.71 -22.91
CA GLN A 195 -24.27 -8.49 -22.94
C GLN A 195 -23.91 -8.01 -21.53
N GLU A 196 -24.86 -8.06 -20.60
CA GLU A 196 -24.64 -7.72 -19.19
C GLU A 196 -23.67 -8.71 -18.52
N ALA A 197 -23.84 -10.01 -18.74
CA ALA A 197 -22.90 -11.02 -18.26
C ALA A 197 -21.48 -10.80 -18.79
N LEU A 198 -21.34 -10.46 -20.08
CA LEU A 198 -20.05 -10.19 -20.70
C LEU A 198 -19.39 -8.91 -20.16
N ALA A 199 -20.18 -7.89 -19.81
CA ALA A 199 -19.69 -6.70 -19.13
C ALA A 199 -19.16 -7.04 -17.72
N ASN A 200 -19.91 -7.84 -16.96
CA ASN A 200 -19.48 -8.29 -15.63
C ASN A 200 -18.19 -9.13 -15.68
N GLU A 201 -18.05 -10.03 -16.66
CA GLU A 201 -16.81 -10.79 -16.86
C GLU A 201 -15.64 -9.89 -17.24
N LYS A 202 -15.85 -8.86 -18.07
CA LYS A 202 -14.81 -7.87 -18.40
C LYS A 202 -14.33 -7.12 -17.16
N ASP A 203 -15.25 -6.67 -16.30
CA ASP A 203 -14.91 -6.00 -15.05
C ASP A 203 -14.13 -6.94 -14.12
N GLN A 204 -14.51 -8.23 -14.07
CA GLN A 204 -13.79 -9.24 -13.30
C GLN A 204 -12.37 -9.45 -13.84
N ILE A 205 -12.20 -9.54 -15.16
CA ILE A 205 -10.88 -9.66 -15.81
C ILE A 205 -10.03 -8.42 -15.52
N GLN A 206 -10.62 -7.22 -15.61
CA GLN A 206 -9.91 -5.97 -15.31
C GLN A 206 -9.44 -5.93 -13.85
N ASN A 207 -10.29 -6.38 -12.91
CA ASN A 207 -9.92 -6.52 -11.51
C ASN A 207 -8.79 -7.54 -11.30
N GLN A 208 -8.83 -8.67 -12.01
CA GLN A 208 -7.74 -9.66 -11.98
C GLN A 208 -6.44 -9.09 -12.55
N GLN A 209 -6.49 -8.30 -13.63
CA GLN A 209 -5.31 -7.63 -14.20
C GLN A 209 -4.68 -6.64 -13.20
N ILE A 210 -5.48 -5.90 -12.43
CA ILE A 210 -4.97 -5.03 -11.36
C ILE A 210 -4.23 -5.85 -10.30
N VAL A 211 -4.77 -7.01 -9.92
CA VAL A 211 -4.13 -7.91 -8.95
C VAL A 211 -2.81 -8.46 -9.49
N ILE A 212 -2.80 -8.93 -10.75
CA ILE A 212 -1.57 -9.42 -11.41
C ILE A 212 -0.51 -8.33 -11.43
N LYS A 213 -0.85 -7.10 -11.82
CA LYS A 213 0.09 -5.98 -11.85
C LYS A 213 0.69 -5.68 -10.46
N LYS A 214 -0.10 -5.76 -9.39
CA LYS A 214 0.41 -5.62 -8.01
C LYS A 214 1.41 -6.73 -7.65
N PHE A 215 1.16 -7.96 -8.10
CA PHE A 215 2.10 -9.06 -7.91
C PHE A 215 3.39 -8.87 -8.71
N GLU A 216 3.29 -8.43 -9.97
CA GLU A 216 4.46 -8.12 -10.81
C GLU A 216 5.33 -7.03 -10.19
N ASP A 217 4.73 -5.96 -9.68
CA ASP A 217 5.46 -4.88 -9.00
C ASP A 217 6.13 -5.40 -7.71
N LYS A 218 5.45 -6.26 -6.94
CA LYS A 218 6.04 -6.90 -5.75
C LYS A 218 7.21 -7.82 -6.11
N THR A 219 7.09 -8.60 -7.18
CA THR A 219 8.18 -9.46 -7.68
C THR A 219 9.38 -8.60 -8.10
N ARG A 220 9.15 -7.48 -8.81
CA ARG A 220 10.20 -6.55 -9.22
C ARG A 220 10.94 -5.95 -8.01
N HIS A 221 10.22 -5.61 -6.94
CA HIS A 221 10.84 -5.15 -5.70
C HIS A 221 11.71 -6.25 -5.05
N LEU A 222 11.19 -7.48 -4.96
CA LEU A 222 11.96 -8.61 -4.42
C LEU A 222 13.21 -8.91 -5.27
N GLU A 223 13.14 -8.78 -6.59
CA GLU A 223 14.30 -8.93 -7.48
C GLU A 223 15.35 -7.83 -7.25
N GLN A 224 14.92 -6.59 -7.03
CA GLN A 224 15.81 -5.47 -6.67
C GLN A 224 16.48 -5.69 -5.30
N ASP A 225 15.72 -6.15 -4.32
CA ASP A 225 16.24 -6.50 -3.00
C ASP A 225 17.26 -7.63 -3.10
N LEU A 226 16.94 -8.69 -3.84
CA LEU A 226 17.85 -9.81 -4.09
C LEU A 226 19.12 -9.36 -4.83
N ALA A 227 19.01 -8.46 -5.81
CA ALA A 227 20.17 -7.89 -6.50
C ALA A 227 21.05 -7.08 -5.55
N THR A 228 20.43 -6.29 -4.68
CA THR A 228 21.12 -5.50 -3.64
C THR A 228 21.85 -6.41 -2.67
N ASP A 229 21.21 -7.49 -2.22
CA ASP A 229 21.81 -8.45 -1.31
C ASP A 229 22.93 -9.26 -1.98
N LYS A 230 22.77 -9.65 -3.25
CA LYS A 230 23.87 -10.24 -4.04
C LYS A 230 25.08 -9.29 -4.11
N GLN A 231 24.84 -7.99 -4.31
CA GLN A 231 25.91 -7.00 -4.31
C GLN A 231 26.59 -6.88 -2.93
N LYS A 232 25.82 -6.89 -1.83
CA LYS A 232 26.38 -6.91 -0.47
C LYS A 232 27.24 -8.15 -0.23
N VAL A 233 26.76 -9.33 -0.60
CA VAL A 233 27.52 -10.59 -0.48
C VAL A 233 28.80 -10.55 -1.31
N GLN A 234 28.74 -10.00 -2.53
CA GLN A 234 29.93 -9.83 -3.37
C GLN A 234 30.94 -8.86 -2.73
N ASN A 235 30.47 -7.74 -2.15
CA ASN A 235 31.32 -6.81 -1.43
C ASN A 235 31.96 -7.45 -0.18
N GLN A 236 31.20 -8.26 0.56
CA GLN A 236 31.72 -9.04 1.69
C GLN A 236 32.77 -10.06 1.24
N LYS A 237 32.56 -10.74 0.09
CA LYS A 237 33.53 -11.66 -0.49
C LYS A 237 34.84 -10.96 -0.86
N ILE A 238 34.76 -9.76 -1.42
CA ILE A 238 35.94 -8.91 -1.71
C ILE A 238 36.65 -8.53 -0.41
N ALA A 239 35.92 -8.12 0.63
CA ALA A 239 36.48 -7.77 1.93
C ALA A 239 37.18 -8.97 2.60
N LEU A 240 36.57 -10.16 2.55
CA LEU A 240 37.15 -11.41 3.06
C LEU A 240 38.41 -11.81 2.28
N SER A 241 38.40 -11.65 0.95
CA SER A 241 39.61 -11.87 0.13
C SER A 241 40.74 -10.93 0.52
N GLY A 242 40.44 -9.65 0.80
CA GLY A 242 41.41 -8.69 1.32
C GLY A 242 41.96 -9.07 2.71
N LEU A 243 41.12 -9.60 3.60
CA LEU A 243 41.55 -10.11 4.91
C LEU A 243 42.42 -11.36 4.77
N HIS A 244 42.07 -12.31 3.89
CA HIS A 244 42.90 -13.48 3.60
C HIS A 244 44.30 -13.09 3.12
N LYS A 245 44.39 -12.08 2.24
CA LYS A 245 45.68 -11.56 1.78
C LYS A 245 46.50 -10.98 2.94
N LYS A 246 45.88 -10.22 3.84
CA LYS A 246 46.56 -9.69 5.05
C LYS A 246 47.03 -10.77 6.01
N VAL A 247 46.24 -11.83 6.20
CA VAL A 247 46.61 -12.99 7.02
C VAL A 247 47.82 -13.71 6.42
N GLU A 248 47.85 -13.86 5.09
CA GLU A 248 48.98 -14.50 4.41
C GLU A 248 50.25 -13.63 4.46
N GLU A 249 50.12 -12.32 4.34
CA GLU A 249 51.22 -11.36 4.57
C GLU A 249 51.73 -11.44 6.02
N GLN A 250 50.85 -11.61 7.01
CA GLN A 250 51.24 -11.79 8.41
C GLN A 250 52.00 -13.11 8.64
N LYS A 251 51.59 -14.22 8.02
CA LYS A 251 52.35 -15.49 8.10
C LYS A 251 53.77 -15.37 7.54
N ILE A 252 53.96 -14.61 6.47
CA ILE A 252 55.29 -14.37 5.90
C ILE A 252 56.15 -13.58 6.90
N VAL A 253 55.58 -12.58 7.57
CA VAL A 253 56.28 -11.80 8.62
C VAL A 253 56.62 -12.68 9.83
N GLU A 254 55.72 -13.58 10.22
CA GLU A 254 55.92 -14.53 11.32
C GLU A 254 57.07 -15.50 11.02
N GLN A 255 57.11 -16.07 9.81
CA GLN A 255 58.24 -16.90 9.35
C GLN A 255 59.57 -16.15 9.32
N GLN A 256 59.58 -14.88 8.94
CA GLN A 256 60.79 -14.04 8.97
C GLN A 256 61.27 -13.75 10.40
N LEU A 257 60.35 -13.62 11.36
CA LEU A 257 60.67 -13.44 12.77
C LEU A 257 61.23 -14.73 13.38
N GLU A 258 60.65 -15.89 13.08
CA GLU A 258 61.15 -17.20 13.52
C GLU A 258 62.59 -17.44 13.05
N GLN A 259 62.90 -17.13 11.78
CA GLN A 259 64.27 -17.22 11.26
C GLN A 259 65.25 -16.30 11.99
N LYS A 260 64.82 -15.09 12.39
CA LYS A 260 65.64 -14.17 13.19
C LYS A 260 65.86 -14.66 14.62
N ILE A 261 64.89 -15.35 15.21
CA ILE A 261 65.02 -15.93 16.56
C ILE A 261 66.07 -17.05 16.53
N VAL A 262 65.99 -17.97 15.56
CA VAL A 262 66.96 -19.07 15.39
C VAL A 262 68.38 -18.52 15.20
N TYR A 263 68.55 -17.49 14.35
CA TYR A 263 69.85 -16.85 14.13
C TYR A 263 70.42 -16.20 15.41
N ASN A 264 69.57 -15.54 16.21
CA ASN A 264 70.00 -14.93 17.47
C ASN A 264 70.36 -15.95 18.54
N ASP A 265 69.67 -17.09 18.59
CA ASP A 265 69.98 -18.16 19.53
C ASP A 265 71.32 -18.84 19.21
N GLU A 266 71.66 -19.01 17.93
CA GLU A 266 73.00 -19.46 17.52
C GLU A 266 74.11 -18.47 17.90
N LEU A 267 73.84 -17.16 17.80
CA LEU A 267 74.80 -16.13 18.19
C LEU A 267 75.07 -16.15 19.70
N LYS A 268 74.01 -16.30 20.51
CA LYS A 268 74.12 -16.43 21.98
C LYS A 268 74.86 -17.71 22.37
N LYS A 269 74.63 -18.83 21.67
CA LYS A 269 75.34 -20.09 21.90
C LYS A 269 76.85 -19.94 21.72
N LYS A 270 77.28 -19.26 20.65
CA LYS A 270 78.71 -18.95 20.41
C LYS A 270 79.33 -18.05 21.48
N GLN A 271 78.56 -17.11 22.04
CA GLN A 271 79.02 -16.24 23.14
C GLN A 271 79.17 -17.01 24.47
N VAL A 272 78.27 -17.95 24.75
CA VAL A 272 78.35 -18.83 25.94
C VAL A 272 79.55 -19.78 25.84
N GLU A 273 79.82 -20.35 24.66
CA GLU A 273 80.99 -21.21 24.42
C GLU A 273 82.32 -20.45 24.63
N ALA A 274 82.40 -19.18 24.19
CA ALA A 274 83.57 -18.32 24.42
C ALA A 274 83.77 -17.95 25.90
N LEU A 275 82.69 -17.79 26.67
CA LEU A 275 82.76 -17.55 28.12
C LEU A 275 83.20 -18.81 28.89
N ASN A 276 82.72 -19.99 28.50
CA ASN A 276 83.12 -21.25 29.10
C ASN A 276 84.61 -21.56 28.90
N HIS A 277 85.16 -21.27 27.72
CA HIS A 277 86.61 -21.42 27.47
C HIS A 277 87.45 -20.50 28.38
N LYS A 278 86.98 -19.27 28.66
CA LYS A 278 87.64 -18.35 29.61
C LYS A 278 87.55 -18.84 31.07
N ILE A 279 86.41 -19.41 31.47
CA ILE A 279 86.22 -19.99 32.80
C ILE A 279 87.19 -21.16 33.01
N GLN A 280 87.31 -22.05 32.03
CA GLN A 280 88.20 -23.22 32.08
C GLN A 280 89.68 -22.81 32.16
N THR A 281 90.07 -21.77 31.41
CA THR A 281 91.44 -21.21 31.47
C THR A 281 91.76 -20.60 32.85
N ASN A 282 90.77 -19.99 33.51
CA ASN A 282 90.95 -19.42 34.85
C ASN A 282 90.94 -20.50 35.94
N GLN A 283 90.18 -21.58 35.79
CA GLN A 283 90.22 -22.73 36.71
C GLN A 283 91.60 -23.40 36.73
N MET A 284 92.28 -23.51 35.59
CA MET A 284 93.67 -24.01 35.54
C MET A 284 94.68 -23.09 36.25
N LYS A 285 94.44 -21.77 36.25
CA LYS A 285 95.29 -20.81 36.99
C LYS A 285 95.04 -20.87 38.49
N ILE A 286 93.81 -21.15 38.91
CA ILE A 286 93.46 -21.30 40.32
C ILE A 286 94.12 -22.56 40.90
N THR A 287 94.10 -23.69 40.19
CA THR A 287 94.76 -24.92 40.65
C THR A 287 96.29 -24.79 40.71
N ASP A 288 96.92 -24.05 39.77
CA ASP A 288 98.35 -23.72 39.86
C ASP A 288 98.67 -22.86 41.10
N LEU A 289 97.82 -21.87 41.42
CA LEU A 289 97.99 -21.03 42.61
C LEU A 289 97.75 -21.79 43.92
N GLU A 290 96.80 -22.73 43.95
CA GLU A 290 96.54 -23.58 45.12
C GLU A 290 97.69 -24.56 45.40
N SER A 291 98.33 -25.11 44.36
CA SER A 291 99.53 -25.93 44.51
C SER A 291 100.72 -25.12 45.08
N LYS A 292 100.90 -23.87 44.63
CA LYS A 292 101.92 -22.93 45.16
C LYS A 292 101.64 -22.51 46.59
N LYS A 293 100.37 -22.27 46.95
CA LYS A 293 99.96 -21.98 48.33
C LYS A 293 100.32 -23.14 49.26
N THR A 294 100.01 -24.37 48.86
CA THR A 294 100.32 -25.58 49.64
C THR A 294 101.83 -25.76 49.86
N TYR A 295 102.65 -25.46 48.86
CA TYR A 295 104.12 -25.48 48.96
C TYR A 295 104.66 -24.43 49.96
N LEU A 296 104.09 -23.22 49.96
CA LEU A 296 104.46 -22.15 50.89
C LEU A 296 103.98 -22.44 52.33
N GLU A 297 102.82 -23.07 52.50
CA GLU A 297 102.29 -23.47 53.81
C GLU A 297 103.18 -24.55 54.46
N GLN A 298 103.68 -25.52 53.68
CA GLN A 298 104.65 -26.52 54.13
C GLN A 298 106.00 -25.90 54.49
N GLY A 299 106.47 -24.91 53.73
CA GLY A 299 107.66 -24.11 54.06
C GLY A 299 107.52 -23.32 55.37
N LYS A 300 106.34 -22.74 55.61
CA LYS A 300 106.01 -22.01 56.85
C LYS A 300 106.01 -22.94 58.07
N GLN A 301 105.47 -24.15 57.94
CA GLN A 301 105.48 -25.15 59.02
C GLN A 301 106.90 -25.63 59.35
N ALA A 302 107.76 -25.84 58.35
CA ALA A 302 109.16 -26.20 58.54
C ALA A 302 109.97 -25.08 59.24
N LEU A 303 109.73 -23.82 58.86
CA LEU A 303 110.34 -22.65 59.53
C LEU A 303 109.89 -22.50 60.98
N THR A 304 108.60 -22.75 61.26
CA THR A 304 108.05 -22.68 62.63
C THR A 304 108.64 -23.77 63.53
N TYR A 305 108.83 -24.97 63.00
CA TYR A 305 109.50 -26.08 63.70
C TYR A 305 110.98 -25.76 64.01
N ASN A 306 111.71 -25.18 63.04
CA ASN A 306 113.10 -24.76 63.26
C ASN A 306 113.21 -23.60 64.25
N LEU A 307 112.28 -22.65 64.23
CA LEU A 307 112.25 -21.54 65.17
C LEU A 307 111.99 -22.02 66.61
N GLN A 308 111.08 -22.99 66.81
CA GLN A 308 110.84 -23.61 68.11
C GLN A 308 112.04 -24.43 68.63
N LYS A 309 112.77 -25.08 67.71
CA LYS A 309 114.00 -25.82 68.04
C LYS A 309 115.11 -24.87 68.52
N GLU A 310 115.32 -23.76 67.82
CA GLU A 310 116.26 -22.69 68.21
C GLU A 310 115.85 -22.04 69.55
N PHE A 311 114.56 -21.81 69.78
CA PHE A 311 114.06 -21.27 71.05
C PHE A 311 114.34 -22.20 72.24
N LYS A 312 114.18 -23.53 72.05
CA LYS A 312 114.55 -24.53 73.07
C LYS A 312 116.05 -24.54 73.34
N GLN A 313 116.88 -24.47 72.31
CA GLN A 313 118.33 -24.41 72.47
C GLN A 313 118.79 -23.12 73.18
N ARG A 314 118.18 -21.97 72.87
CA ARG A 314 118.44 -20.71 73.59
C ARG A 314 118.08 -20.79 75.07
N MET A 315 116.90 -21.30 75.42
CA MET A 315 116.48 -21.48 76.81
C MET A 315 117.44 -22.39 77.60
N GLU A 316 117.98 -23.43 76.96
CA GLU A 316 118.90 -24.37 77.59
C GLU A 316 120.31 -23.79 77.77
N ILE A 317 120.76 -22.94 76.85
CA ILE A 317 122.00 -22.15 76.99
C ILE A 317 121.84 -21.07 78.07
N GLU A 318 120.70 -20.40 78.13
CA GLU A 318 120.42 -19.33 79.10
C GLU A 318 120.30 -19.89 80.53
N LYS A 319 119.75 -21.11 80.68
CA LYS A 319 119.78 -21.86 81.94
C LYS A 319 121.20 -22.18 82.40
N LYS A 320 122.05 -22.71 81.50
CA LYS A 320 123.46 -23.02 81.81
C LYS A 320 124.29 -21.76 82.11
N LEU A 321 124.00 -20.65 81.43
CA LEU A 321 124.64 -19.35 81.67
C LEU A 321 124.28 -18.81 83.07
N ASN A 322 123.02 -18.92 83.49
CA ASN A 322 122.58 -18.49 84.82
C ASN A 322 123.11 -19.39 85.95
N GLU A 323 123.21 -20.70 85.74
CA GLU A 323 123.86 -21.63 86.66
C GLU A 323 125.36 -21.28 86.83
N THR A 324 126.05 -20.95 85.73
CA THR A 324 127.46 -20.52 85.77
C THR A 324 127.64 -19.16 86.44
N LYS A 325 126.68 -18.23 86.26
CA LYS A 325 126.68 -16.90 86.87
C LYS A 325 126.44 -16.97 88.39
N GLN A 326 125.55 -17.85 88.85
CA GLN A 326 125.35 -18.12 90.28
C GLN A 326 126.58 -18.78 90.92
N GLN A 327 127.22 -19.74 90.24
CA GLN A 327 128.45 -20.37 90.73
C GLN A 327 129.60 -19.35 90.88
N SER A 328 129.67 -18.38 89.96
CA SER A 328 130.68 -17.31 89.96
C SER A 328 130.46 -16.28 91.08
N LEU A 329 129.20 -15.97 91.42
CA LEU A 329 128.82 -15.09 92.54
C LEU A 329 129.15 -15.71 93.91
N VAL A 330 128.98 -17.02 94.07
CA VAL A 330 129.38 -17.73 95.29
C VAL A 330 130.90 -17.72 95.49
N ASN A 331 131.66 -17.76 94.39
CA ASN A 331 133.13 -17.69 94.43
C ASN A 331 133.66 -16.25 94.64
N LEU A 332 132.94 -15.23 94.15
CA LEU A 332 133.25 -13.82 94.44
C LEU A 332 133.02 -13.47 95.92
N GLY A 333 131.93 -13.95 96.54
CA GLY A 333 131.65 -13.72 97.96
C GLY A 333 132.69 -14.35 98.91
N LYS A 334 133.33 -15.46 98.51
CA LYS A 334 134.44 -16.07 99.26
C LYS A 334 135.75 -15.28 99.11
N ALA A 335 135.95 -14.63 97.96
CA ALA A 335 137.10 -13.76 97.71
C ALA A 335 136.98 -12.40 98.44
N GLU A 336 135.78 -11.85 98.57
CA GLU A 336 135.52 -10.58 99.28
C GLU A 336 135.66 -10.70 100.82
N MET A 337 135.24 -11.83 101.40
CA MET A 337 135.50 -12.14 102.81
C MET A 337 137.00 -12.27 103.12
N SER A 338 137.77 -12.79 102.16
CA SER A 338 139.23 -12.89 102.24
C SER A 338 139.91 -11.52 102.08
N ALA A 339 139.37 -10.65 101.21
CA ALA A 339 139.85 -9.29 101.00
C ALA A 339 139.57 -8.34 102.19
N MET A 340 138.42 -8.48 102.88
CA MET A 340 138.13 -7.73 104.10
C MET A 340 139.08 -8.07 105.26
N THR A 341 139.52 -9.33 105.34
CA THR A 341 140.47 -9.79 106.36
C THR A 341 141.88 -9.23 106.10
N ILE A 342 142.29 -9.15 104.83
CA ILE A 342 143.57 -8.56 104.40
C ILE A 342 143.58 -7.03 104.57
N SER A 343 142.44 -6.36 104.38
CA SER A 343 142.32 -4.90 104.58
C SER A 343 142.45 -4.48 106.07
N ARG A 344 141.93 -5.30 107.01
CA ARG A 344 142.13 -5.07 108.46
C ARG A 344 143.57 -5.26 108.91
N LEU A 345 144.32 -6.17 108.28
CA LEU A 345 145.74 -6.40 108.60
C LEU A 345 146.65 -5.32 107.99
N ARG A 346 146.34 -4.81 106.78
CA ARG A 346 147.07 -3.69 106.17
C ARG A 346 146.93 -2.38 106.94
N SER A 347 145.73 -2.05 107.44
CA SER A 347 145.54 -0.86 108.30
C SER A 347 146.30 -0.92 109.64
N LYS A 348 146.61 -2.14 110.14
CA LYS A 348 147.46 -2.34 111.32
C LYS A 348 148.96 -2.16 111.01
N ILE A 349 149.38 -2.54 109.79
CA ILE A 349 150.76 -2.38 109.30
C ILE A 349 151.06 -0.90 109.00
N ASP A 350 150.09 -0.17 108.44
CA ASP A 350 150.25 1.26 108.11
C ASP A 350 150.34 2.16 109.36
N LYS A 351 149.82 1.73 110.52
CA LYS A 351 150.06 2.41 111.80
C LYS A 351 151.46 2.20 112.36
N MET A 352 152.10 1.05 112.10
CA MET A 352 153.48 0.81 112.57
C MET A 352 154.54 1.48 111.68
N GLN A 353 154.21 1.79 110.44
CA GLN A 353 155.15 2.42 109.50
C GLN A 353 155.17 3.97 109.58
N ILE A 354 154.24 4.58 110.32
CA ILE A 354 154.23 6.03 110.58
C ILE A 354 155.06 6.40 111.84
N GLU A 355 155.49 5.41 112.64
CA GLU A 355 156.38 5.62 113.80
C GLU A 355 157.86 5.26 113.54
N THR A 356 158.24 4.80 112.34
CA THR A 356 159.65 4.52 111.97
C THR A 356 160.11 5.30 110.73
N LYS A 357 159.56 6.51 110.60
CA LYS A 357 160.03 7.61 109.73
C LYS A 357 160.91 8.59 110.54
N THR A 358 161.71 8.06 111.46
CA THR A 358 162.60 8.79 112.39
C THR A 358 164.03 8.22 112.48
N GLU A 359 164.37 7.16 111.75
CA GLU A 359 165.75 6.61 111.71
C GLU A 359 166.44 6.71 110.34
N ARG A 360 165.72 7.16 109.30
CA ARG A 360 166.31 7.39 107.98
C ARG A 360 166.86 8.80 107.77
N ASP A 361 166.51 9.74 108.66
CA ASP A 361 167.04 11.11 108.67
C ASP A 361 168.37 11.24 109.46
N LEU A 362 168.99 10.14 109.90
CA LEU A 362 170.24 10.14 110.69
C LEU A 362 171.42 9.39 110.06
N ASN A 363 171.25 8.68 108.93
CA ASN A 363 172.37 7.97 108.30
C ASN A 363 172.66 8.35 106.84
N GLU A 364 171.82 9.21 106.24
CA GLU A 364 172.24 10.04 105.10
C GLU A 364 173.27 11.12 105.54
N GLU A 365 173.39 11.42 106.83
CA GLU A 365 174.49 12.24 107.38
C GLU A 365 175.84 11.50 107.45
N LEU A 366 175.87 10.17 107.67
CA LEU A 366 177.14 9.43 107.78
C LEU A 366 177.78 9.15 106.41
N ASN A 367 176.96 8.95 105.38
CA ASN A 367 177.47 8.77 104.02
C ASN A 367 177.96 10.07 103.36
N SER A 368 177.51 11.23 103.87
CA SER A 368 178.05 12.54 103.51
C SER A 368 179.48 12.76 104.06
N ALA A 369 179.83 12.15 105.21
CA ALA A 369 181.16 12.28 105.81
C ALA A 369 182.24 11.41 105.12
N TYR A 370 181.93 10.19 104.65
CA TYR A 370 182.95 9.34 104.02
C TYR A 370 183.29 9.71 102.58
N GLN A 371 182.39 10.39 101.86
CA GLN A 371 182.73 10.96 100.55
C GLN A 371 183.68 12.17 100.65
N GLN A 372 183.73 12.85 101.80
CA GLN A 372 184.72 13.92 102.03
C GLN A 372 186.15 13.38 102.29
N ILE A 373 186.29 12.19 102.89
CA ILE A 373 187.62 11.56 103.15
C ILE A 373 188.24 11.00 101.85
N SER A 374 187.40 10.54 100.90
CA SER A 374 187.83 10.04 99.60
C SER A 374 188.39 11.14 98.68
N TYR A 375 187.85 12.36 98.77
CA TYR A 375 188.30 13.49 97.94
C TYR A 375 189.67 14.05 98.35
N LEU A 376 190.14 13.78 99.57
CA LEU A 376 191.43 14.28 100.06
C LEU A 376 192.61 13.32 99.87
N ASN A 377 192.41 12.00 99.86
CA ASN A 377 193.55 11.06 99.76
C ASN A 377 193.94 10.62 98.34
N LYS A 378 193.18 10.96 97.30
CA LYS A 378 193.63 10.75 95.90
C LYS A 378 194.30 11.97 95.27
N LYS A 379 194.48 13.06 96.03
CA LYS A 379 195.27 14.24 95.61
C LYS A 379 196.72 14.23 96.10
N VAL A 380 197.14 13.22 96.89
CA VAL A 380 198.52 13.14 97.42
C VAL A 380 199.08 11.72 97.35
N ASN A 381 198.98 11.07 96.19
CA ASN A 381 200.17 10.50 95.57
C ASN A 381 199.76 9.81 94.29
N ASP A 382 199.83 10.62 93.25
CA ASP A 382 200.04 10.21 91.88
C ASP A 382 201.05 9.06 91.78
N LYS A 383 200.91 8.34 90.67
CA LYS A 383 201.86 7.39 90.09
C LYS A 383 201.70 5.94 90.53
N ARG A 384 201.78 5.15 89.46
CA ARG A 384 202.19 3.74 89.34
C ARG A 384 201.05 2.75 89.55
N VAL A 385 200.64 2.14 88.42
CA VAL A 385 201.12 0.82 87.95
C VAL A 385 200.51 -0.24 88.87
N GLY A 386 199.76 -1.24 88.41
CA GLY A 386 199.54 -1.78 87.08
C GLY A 386 199.26 -3.28 87.24
N LYS A 387 198.98 -3.92 86.11
CA LYS A 387 199.16 -5.36 85.83
C LYS A 387 198.28 -6.39 86.56
N ASN A 388 197.47 -7.01 85.71
CA ASN A 388 197.46 -8.42 85.34
C ASN A 388 196.91 -9.51 86.25
N SER A 389 196.23 -10.40 85.50
CA SER A 389 196.08 -11.86 85.65
C SER A 389 195.27 -12.30 86.86
N GLY A 390 194.34 -13.22 86.75
CA GLY A 390 194.22 -14.35 85.83
C GLY A 390 193.53 -15.44 86.65
N PHE A 391 192.63 -16.20 86.05
CA PHE A 391 192.95 -17.56 85.60
C PHE A 391 192.50 -18.64 86.61
N PHE A 392 191.48 -19.37 86.14
CA PHE A 392 191.12 -20.78 86.35
C PHE A 392 190.64 -21.30 87.70
N GLY A 393 189.59 -22.11 87.56
CA GLY A 393 189.78 -23.55 87.77
C GLY A 393 188.77 -24.19 88.70
N LEU A 394 187.89 -25.01 88.11
CA LEU A 394 187.68 -26.44 88.45
C LEU A 394 187.98 -26.83 89.93
N PHE A 395 187.10 -27.49 90.69
CA PHE A 395 186.57 -28.83 90.44
C PHE A 395 185.49 -29.16 91.50
N LYS A 396 184.66 -30.17 91.20
CA LYS A 396 183.75 -30.88 92.11
C LYS A 396 184.39 -31.26 93.46
N LYS A 397 183.64 -31.15 94.56
CA LYS A 397 182.93 -32.27 95.24
C LYS A 397 182.07 -31.76 96.38
#